data_AF-A0A7C2ZBT0-F1
#
_entry.id   AF-A0A7C2ZBT0-F1
#
_cell.length_a   1.000
_cell.length_b   1.000
_cell.length_c   1.000
_cell.angle_alpha   90.00
_cell.angle_beta   90.00
_cell.angle_gamma   90.00
#
_symmetry.space_group_name_H-M   'P 1'
#
loop_
_entity.id
_entity.type
_entity.pdbx_description
1 polymer ?
#
loop_
_entity_poly.entity_id
_entity_poly.type
_entity_poly.pdbx_seq_one_letter_code
_entity_poly.pdbx_strand_id
1 'polypeptide(L)'
;MKIQEAIGIIIRSTYDQVLNCLRYELHCLDPPSVTSGMLDKYGVESYAKKLSFWRTVDNIISRYDNTVLFKGKFGVFRLAIVHEIEEVYRVENEDIYVDPLDCDYLSCSATPRSHSLRIYLEGVYSERVILRINIITLLKMAVAEAPYYRECLEEFVEDPLSLGKVLKLANCSLSVLTRHRAIYDILFNKKPGSGLDILRHSPILRRYVSDRIGESPTGNSRRGEK
;
A
#
# COMPACT_ATOMS: atom_id res chain seq x y z
N MET A 1 8.46 -16.07 -9.98
CA MET A 1 8.88 -14.98 -9.09
C MET A 1 8.41 -15.29 -7.67
N LYS A 2 9.21 -14.99 -6.63
CA LYS A 2 8.76 -15.21 -5.24
C LYS A 2 7.72 -14.15 -4.84
N ILE A 3 6.80 -14.48 -3.93
CA ILE A 3 5.78 -13.52 -3.45
C ILE A 3 6.43 -12.28 -2.82
N GLN A 4 7.48 -12.45 -2.01
CA GLN A 4 8.17 -11.35 -1.34
C GLN A 4 8.80 -10.36 -2.34
N GLU A 5 9.35 -10.88 -3.43
CA GLU A 5 9.94 -10.07 -4.51
C GLU A 5 8.86 -9.23 -5.21
N ALA A 6 7.72 -9.85 -5.56
CA ALA A 6 6.59 -9.14 -6.15
C ALA A 6 6.03 -8.06 -5.21
N ILE A 7 5.90 -8.35 -3.90
CA ILE A 7 5.47 -7.37 -2.89
C ILE A 7 6.45 -6.20 -2.84
N GLY A 8 7.76 -6.46 -2.85
CA GLY A 8 8.79 -5.42 -2.88
C GLY A 8 8.64 -4.48 -4.08
N ILE A 9 8.39 -5.04 -5.27
CA ILE A 9 8.14 -4.27 -6.49
C ILE A 9 6.86 -3.43 -6.36
N ILE A 10 5.76 -4.02 -5.90
CA ILE A 10 4.47 -3.31 -5.73
C ILE A 10 4.64 -2.12 -4.78
N ILE A 11 5.28 -2.33 -3.63
CA ILE A 11 5.50 -1.28 -2.63
C ILE A 11 6.40 -0.18 -3.19
N ARG A 12 7.52 -0.55 -3.83
CA ARG A 12 8.43 0.43 -4.41
C ARG A 12 7.78 1.23 -5.53
N SER A 13 7.04 0.58 -6.42
CA SER A 13 6.31 1.22 -7.51
C SER A 13 5.22 2.16 -7.00
N THR A 14 4.48 1.75 -5.98
CA THR A 14 3.49 2.61 -5.32
C THR A 14 4.15 3.88 -4.75
N TYR A 15 5.29 3.73 -4.07
CA TYR A 15 6.04 4.88 -3.55
C TYR A 15 6.58 5.79 -4.65
N ASP A 16 7.17 5.23 -5.70
CA ASP A 16 7.67 5.99 -6.84
C ASP A 16 6.53 6.78 -7.50
N GLN A 17 5.33 6.19 -7.66
CA GLN A 17 4.16 6.90 -8.17
C GLN A 17 3.73 8.05 -7.25
N VAL A 18 3.68 7.84 -5.93
CA VAL A 18 3.40 8.94 -4.97
C VAL A 18 4.38 10.10 -5.15
N LEU A 19 5.68 9.80 -5.29
CA LEU A 19 6.69 10.84 -5.52
C LEU A 19 6.52 11.54 -6.86
N ASN A 20 6.17 10.82 -7.93
CA ASN A 20 5.90 11.42 -9.23
C ASN A 20 4.68 12.34 -9.15
N CYS A 21 3.60 11.91 -8.51
CA CYS A 21 2.41 12.75 -8.30
C CYS A 21 2.74 14.06 -7.58
N LEU A 22 3.61 14.01 -6.55
CA LEU A 22 4.05 15.20 -5.83
C LEU A 22 4.98 16.07 -6.66
N ARG A 23 5.94 15.47 -7.37
CA ARG A 23 6.97 16.18 -8.15
C ARG A 23 6.40 16.95 -9.32
N TYR A 24 5.40 16.38 -9.99
CA TYR A 24 4.78 16.95 -11.19
C TYR A 24 3.42 17.60 -10.88
N GLU A 25 3.07 17.76 -9.60
CA GLU A 25 1.82 18.39 -9.13
C GLU A 25 0.54 17.76 -9.73
N LEU A 26 0.59 16.47 -10.08
CA LEU A 26 -0.50 15.70 -10.68
C LEU A 26 -1.64 15.52 -9.70
N HIS A 27 -2.90 15.41 -10.14
CA HIS A 27 -4.03 15.11 -9.27
C HIS A 27 -3.95 13.72 -8.66
N CYS A 28 -3.60 12.72 -9.46
CA CYS A 28 -3.48 11.31 -9.11
C CYS A 28 -4.73 10.80 -8.38
N LEU A 29 -5.88 10.86 -9.05
CA LEU A 29 -7.15 10.41 -8.49
C LEU A 29 -7.29 8.90 -8.51
N ASP A 30 -6.82 8.25 -9.58
CA ASP A 30 -6.84 6.79 -9.69
C ASP A 30 -5.69 6.18 -10.53
N PRO A 31 -4.43 6.59 -10.30
CA PRO A 31 -3.30 6.04 -11.04
C PRO A 31 -3.06 4.57 -10.68
N PRO A 32 -2.47 3.79 -11.60
CA PRO A 32 -2.03 2.43 -11.31
C PRO A 32 -0.86 2.40 -10.35
N SER A 33 -0.87 1.47 -9.39
CA SER A 33 0.26 1.16 -8.52
C SER A 33 1.41 0.50 -9.28
N VAL A 34 1.10 -0.36 -10.26
CA VAL A 34 2.07 -1.03 -11.15
C VAL A 34 1.42 -1.24 -12.52
N THR A 35 2.18 -1.07 -13.61
CA THR A 35 1.78 -1.52 -14.96
C THR A 35 2.87 -2.38 -15.59
N SER A 36 2.55 -3.06 -16.70
CA SER A 36 3.53 -3.91 -17.40
C SER A 36 4.72 -3.12 -17.96
N GLY A 37 4.53 -1.84 -18.25
CA GLY A 37 5.60 -0.98 -18.72
C GLY A 37 6.52 -0.50 -17.59
N MET A 38 6.00 -0.28 -16.38
CA MET A 38 6.84 0.09 -15.22
C MET A 38 7.82 -1.03 -14.79
N LEU A 39 7.50 -2.29 -15.11
CA LEU A 39 8.25 -3.46 -14.64
C LEU A 39 9.72 -3.47 -15.07
N ASP A 40 10.05 -2.82 -16.19
CA ASP A 40 11.42 -2.75 -16.70
C ASP A 40 12.34 -2.00 -15.72
N LYS A 41 11.84 -0.91 -15.12
CA LYS A 41 12.55 -0.14 -14.09
C LYS A 41 12.92 -0.97 -12.86
N TYR A 42 12.20 -2.06 -12.61
CA TYR A 42 12.39 -2.96 -11.48
C TYR A 42 13.14 -4.25 -11.86
N GLY A 43 13.78 -4.29 -13.03
CA GLY A 43 14.59 -5.44 -13.50
C GLY A 43 13.77 -6.62 -14.00
N VAL A 44 12.47 -6.42 -14.27
CA VAL A 44 11.54 -7.43 -14.77
C VAL A 44 11.28 -7.20 -16.27
N GLU A 45 12.35 -7.34 -17.06
CA GLU A 45 12.36 -6.93 -18.47
C GLU A 45 11.76 -7.96 -19.43
N SER A 46 12.04 -9.25 -19.20
CA SER A 46 11.63 -10.29 -20.12
C SER A 46 10.14 -10.63 -20.01
N TYR A 47 9.51 -10.95 -21.13
CA TYR A 47 8.10 -11.35 -21.18
C TYR A 47 7.76 -12.47 -20.18
N ALA A 48 8.61 -13.49 -20.08
CA ALA A 48 8.42 -14.60 -19.14
C ALA A 48 8.47 -14.15 -17.68
N LYS A 49 9.35 -13.19 -17.33
CA LYS A 49 9.42 -12.61 -15.97
C LYS A 49 8.18 -11.75 -15.68
N LYS A 50 7.74 -10.92 -16.64
CA LYS A 50 6.50 -10.12 -16.51
C LYS A 50 5.28 -11.01 -16.31
N LEU A 51 5.12 -12.07 -17.12
CA LEU A 51 4.05 -13.05 -16.95
C LEU A 51 4.12 -13.74 -15.58
N SER A 52 5.32 -14.06 -15.10
CA SER A 52 5.50 -14.64 -13.77
C SER A 52 5.13 -13.65 -12.65
N PHE A 53 5.45 -12.37 -12.80
CA PHE A 53 5.05 -11.31 -11.88
C PHE A 53 3.52 -11.22 -11.78
N TRP A 54 2.81 -11.10 -12.90
CA TRP A 54 1.34 -10.97 -12.90
C TRP A 54 0.63 -12.20 -12.33
N ARG A 55 1.12 -13.41 -12.62
CA ARG A 55 0.62 -14.63 -11.96
C ARG A 55 0.84 -14.60 -10.44
N THR A 56 1.96 -14.03 -9.98
CA THR A 56 2.20 -13.85 -8.54
C THR A 56 1.26 -12.79 -7.96
N VAL A 57 0.95 -11.71 -8.69
CA VAL A 57 -0.07 -10.72 -8.31
C VAL A 57 -1.44 -11.37 -8.14
N ASP A 58 -1.89 -12.20 -9.08
CA ASP A 58 -3.17 -12.93 -8.96
C ASP A 58 -3.23 -13.82 -7.70
N ASN A 59 -2.10 -14.48 -7.39
CA ASN A 59 -1.96 -15.26 -6.15
C ASN A 59 -1.98 -14.39 -4.88
N ILE A 60 -1.49 -13.15 -4.94
CA ILE A 60 -1.59 -12.20 -3.83
C ILE A 60 -3.05 -11.76 -3.66
N ILE A 61 -3.71 -11.40 -4.76
CA ILE A 61 -5.12 -10.94 -4.76
C ILE A 61 -6.03 -12.01 -4.17
N SER A 62 -5.96 -13.25 -4.68
CA SER A 62 -6.78 -14.37 -4.17
C SER A 62 -6.61 -14.65 -2.66
N ARG A 63 -5.50 -14.22 -2.04
CA ARG A 63 -5.21 -14.45 -0.62
C ARG A 63 -5.49 -13.24 0.27
N TYR A 64 -5.31 -12.04 -0.25
CA TYR A 64 -5.23 -10.81 0.55
C TYR A 64 -6.26 -9.74 0.14
N ASP A 65 -6.97 -9.91 -0.97
CA ASP A 65 -8.08 -9.03 -1.30
C ASP A 65 -9.16 -9.05 -0.19
N ASN A 66 -9.82 -7.91 0.03
CA ASN A 66 -10.77 -7.69 1.12
C ASN A 66 -10.21 -7.84 2.55
N THR A 67 -8.88 -7.86 2.73
CA THR A 67 -8.29 -7.94 4.07
C THR A 67 -8.67 -6.73 4.91
N VAL A 68 -9.29 -6.96 6.08
CA VAL A 68 -9.66 -5.90 7.02
C VAL A 68 -8.41 -5.30 7.68
N LEU A 69 -8.13 -4.05 7.34
CA LEU A 69 -7.03 -3.28 7.90
C LEU A 69 -7.39 -2.67 9.24
N PHE A 70 -8.59 -2.08 9.35
CA PHE A 70 -9.04 -1.39 10.56
C PHE A 70 -10.52 -1.65 10.84
N LYS A 71 -10.88 -1.78 12.11
CA LYS A 71 -12.27 -1.80 12.57
C LYS A 71 -12.63 -0.47 13.22
N GLY A 72 -13.58 0.23 12.62
CA GLY A 72 -14.19 1.44 13.16
C GLY A 72 -15.37 1.12 14.08
N LYS A 73 -16.01 2.17 14.60
CA LYS A 73 -17.22 2.04 15.44
C LYS A 73 -18.43 1.53 14.65
N PHE A 74 -18.56 2.00 13.42
CA PHE A 74 -19.74 1.77 12.59
C PHE A 74 -19.47 0.87 11.38
N GLY A 75 -18.20 0.67 11.00
CA GLY A 75 -17.83 -0.07 9.79
C GLY A 75 -16.41 -0.59 9.83
N VAL A 76 -15.96 -1.15 8.71
CA VAL A 76 -14.60 -1.67 8.54
C VAL A 76 -13.89 -0.98 7.39
N PHE A 77 -12.58 -0.84 7.52
CA PHE A 77 -11.71 -0.44 6.42
C PHE A 77 -10.93 -1.65 5.95
N ARG A 78 -11.02 -1.96 4.65
CA ARG A 78 -10.37 -3.12 4.03
C ARG A 78 -9.53 -2.71 2.82
N LEU A 79 -8.57 -3.55 2.47
CA LEU A 79 -7.89 -3.46 1.17
C LEU A 79 -8.80 -3.99 0.08
N ALA A 80 -8.84 -3.29 -1.05
CA ALA A 80 -9.27 -3.86 -2.32
C ALA A 80 -8.09 -3.84 -3.30
N ILE A 81 -7.74 -4.99 -3.88
CA ILE A 81 -6.61 -5.14 -4.80
C ILE A 81 -7.16 -5.58 -6.14
N VAL A 82 -7.01 -4.72 -7.15
CA VAL A 82 -7.63 -4.91 -8.47
C VAL A 82 -6.53 -5.05 -9.52
N HIS A 83 -6.54 -6.18 -10.23
CA HIS A 83 -5.68 -6.43 -11.37
C HIS A 83 -6.53 -6.60 -12.61
N GLU A 84 -6.31 -5.75 -13.61
CA GLU A 84 -7.05 -5.73 -14.87
C GLU A 84 -6.11 -5.60 -16.06
N ILE A 85 -6.61 -5.96 -17.24
CA ILE A 85 -5.95 -5.69 -18.53
C ILE A 85 -6.74 -4.58 -19.20
N GLU A 86 -6.13 -3.41 -19.32
CA GLU A 86 -6.81 -2.17 -19.71
C GLU A 86 -5.91 -1.30 -20.60
N GLU A 87 -6.44 -0.18 -21.06
CA GLU A 87 -5.62 0.91 -21.58
C GLU A 87 -5.00 1.70 -20.42
N VAL A 88 -3.69 1.91 -20.45
CA VAL A 88 -2.99 2.73 -19.45
C VAL A 88 -2.36 3.95 -20.12
N TYR A 89 -2.39 5.08 -19.43
CA TYR A 89 -1.84 6.34 -19.93
C TYR A 89 -0.48 6.59 -19.33
N ARG A 90 0.48 6.93 -20.18
CA ARG A 90 1.86 7.22 -19.80
C ARG A 90 2.26 8.59 -20.32
N VAL A 91 2.77 9.45 -19.45
CA VAL A 91 3.31 10.76 -19.81
C VAL A 91 4.42 10.59 -20.85
N GLU A 92 4.36 11.32 -21.95
CA GLU A 92 5.35 11.24 -23.01
C GLU A 92 6.76 11.60 -22.50
N ASN A 93 7.76 10.84 -22.94
CA ASN A 93 9.17 10.99 -22.54
C ASN A 93 9.48 10.73 -21.05
N GLU A 94 8.49 10.34 -20.25
CA GLU A 94 8.65 10.03 -18.83
C GLU A 94 8.15 8.60 -18.56
N ASP A 95 8.64 7.92 -17.54
CA ASP A 95 8.13 6.59 -17.13
C ASP A 95 7.11 6.73 -15.99
N ILE A 96 6.11 7.59 -16.23
CA ILE A 96 5.08 7.96 -15.26
C ILE A 96 3.73 7.58 -15.86
N TYR A 97 2.95 6.79 -15.13
CA TYR A 97 1.63 6.37 -15.56
C TYR A 97 0.60 7.07 -14.72
N VAL A 98 -0.41 7.60 -15.39
CA VAL A 98 -1.39 8.52 -14.81
C VAL A 98 -2.79 8.03 -15.09
N ASP A 99 -3.76 8.58 -14.37
CA ASP A 99 -5.17 8.38 -14.70
C ASP A 99 -5.58 9.28 -15.90
N PRO A 100 -6.72 9.01 -16.55
CA PRO A 100 -7.14 9.75 -17.73
C PRO A 100 -7.27 11.26 -17.49
N LEU A 101 -7.67 11.68 -16.28
CA LEU A 101 -7.91 13.09 -15.99
C LEU A 101 -6.60 13.87 -15.92
N ASP A 102 -5.56 13.33 -15.29
CA ASP A 102 -4.23 13.92 -15.36
C ASP A 102 -3.68 13.93 -16.80
N CYS A 103 -4.04 12.91 -17.56
CA CYS A 103 -3.62 12.82 -18.95
C CYS A 103 -4.24 13.87 -19.86
N ASP A 104 -5.46 14.34 -19.58
CA ASP A 104 -6.10 15.41 -20.35
C ASP A 104 -5.33 16.74 -20.29
N TYR A 105 -4.52 16.95 -19.24
CA TYR A 105 -3.72 18.16 -19.04
C TYR A 105 -2.24 18.00 -19.43
N LEU A 106 -1.81 16.80 -19.79
CA LEU A 106 -0.43 16.46 -20.13
C LEU A 106 -0.36 15.82 -21.52
N SER A 107 0.83 15.79 -22.11
CA SER A 107 1.05 14.96 -23.30
C SER A 107 1.27 13.52 -22.86
N CYS A 108 0.36 12.62 -23.19
CA CYS A 108 0.52 11.19 -22.92
C CYS A 108 0.40 10.33 -24.17
N SER A 109 1.01 9.16 -24.06
CA SER A 109 0.74 8.01 -24.91
C SER A 109 -0.21 7.02 -24.21
N ALA A 110 -1.20 6.53 -24.95
CA ALA A 110 -2.04 5.42 -24.52
C ALA A 110 -1.39 4.09 -24.90
N THR A 111 -1.29 3.18 -23.94
CA THR A 111 -0.83 1.80 -24.17
C THR A 111 -1.98 0.83 -23.99
N PRO A 112 -2.55 0.28 -25.07
CA PRO A 112 -3.69 -0.63 -24.96
C PRO A 112 -3.26 -1.98 -24.40
N ARG A 113 -4.20 -2.65 -23.70
CA ARG A 113 -4.04 -4.03 -23.19
C ARG A 113 -2.81 -4.24 -22.29
N SER A 114 -2.49 -3.26 -21.45
CA SER A 114 -1.50 -3.42 -20.40
C SER A 114 -2.15 -4.03 -19.16
N HIS A 115 -1.44 -4.96 -18.52
CA HIS A 115 -1.77 -5.30 -17.14
C HIS A 115 -1.56 -4.08 -16.24
N SER A 116 -2.50 -3.89 -15.31
CA SER A 116 -2.56 -2.76 -14.40
C SER A 116 -3.00 -3.23 -13.02
N LEU A 117 -2.28 -2.83 -11.98
CA LEU A 117 -2.61 -3.11 -10.59
C LEU A 117 -3.02 -1.81 -9.90
N ARG A 118 -4.20 -1.78 -9.30
CA ARG A 118 -4.64 -0.71 -8.40
C ARG A 118 -4.92 -1.27 -7.01
N ILE A 119 -4.57 -0.49 -5.99
CA ILE A 119 -4.81 -0.83 -4.59
C ILE A 119 -5.63 0.28 -3.98
N TYR A 120 -6.69 -0.09 -3.27
CA TYR A 120 -7.62 0.85 -2.66
C TYR A 120 -7.78 0.55 -1.18
N LEU A 121 -8.07 1.62 -0.43
CA LEU A 121 -8.69 1.53 0.88
C LEU A 121 -10.20 1.69 0.71
N GLU A 122 -10.97 0.67 1.07
CA GLU A 122 -12.43 0.71 1.07
C GLU A 122 -12.97 0.85 2.49
N GLY A 123 -13.86 1.81 2.72
CA GLY A 123 -14.69 1.91 3.91
C GLY A 123 -16.04 1.24 3.67
N VAL A 124 -16.39 0.26 4.49
CA VAL A 124 -17.62 -0.54 4.35
C VAL A 124 -18.52 -0.35 5.58
N TYR A 125 -19.79 -0.02 5.33
CA TYR A 125 -20.86 0.12 6.33
C TYR A 125 -22.07 -0.70 5.90
N SER A 126 -22.55 -1.60 6.77
CA SER A 126 -23.71 -2.48 6.47
C SER A 126 -23.59 -3.18 5.10
N GLU A 127 -22.44 -3.79 4.84
CA GLU A 127 -22.08 -4.48 3.58
C GLU A 127 -22.03 -3.59 2.32
N ARG A 128 -22.12 -2.27 2.46
CA ARG A 128 -22.00 -1.30 1.35
C ARG A 128 -20.66 -0.57 1.42
N VAL A 129 -19.97 -0.48 0.28
CA VAL A 129 -18.79 0.38 0.14
C VAL A 129 -19.28 1.83 0.12
N ILE A 130 -18.93 2.59 1.17
CA ILE A 130 -19.29 4.01 1.33
C ILE A 130 -18.14 4.96 0.98
N LEU A 131 -16.92 4.42 0.93
CA LEU A 131 -15.70 5.13 0.59
C LEU A 131 -14.79 4.17 -0.16
N ARG A 132 -14.18 4.65 -1.24
CA ARG A 132 -13.09 3.97 -1.93
C ARG A 132 -12.08 5.02 -2.35
N ILE A 133 -10.85 4.87 -1.89
CA ILE A 133 -9.75 5.78 -2.21
C ILE A 133 -8.55 4.98 -2.69
N ASN A 134 -7.95 5.39 -3.81
CA ASN A 134 -6.73 4.79 -4.32
C ASN A 134 -5.57 5.04 -3.34
N ILE A 135 -4.71 4.04 -3.15
CA ILE A 135 -3.62 4.11 -2.17
C ILE A 135 -2.60 5.20 -2.51
N ILE A 136 -2.33 5.46 -3.80
CA ILE A 136 -1.41 6.51 -4.23
C ILE A 136 -1.99 7.87 -3.84
N THR A 137 -3.27 8.10 -4.13
CA THR A 137 -3.97 9.34 -3.73
C THR A 137 -3.91 9.55 -2.23
N LEU A 138 -4.22 8.51 -1.44
CA LEU A 138 -4.21 8.57 0.02
C LEU A 138 -2.82 8.89 0.58
N LEU A 139 -1.79 8.22 0.08
CA LEU A 139 -0.41 8.44 0.52
C LEU A 139 0.11 9.82 0.10
N LYS A 140 -0.21 10.27 -1.12
CA LYS A 140 0.08 11.62 -1.60
C LYS A 140 -0.54 12.67 -0.67
N MET A 141 -1.82 12.53 -0.33
CA MET A 141 -2.51 13.43 0.60
C MET A 141 -1.84 13.44 1.97
N ALA A 142 -1.44 12.28 2.50
CA ALA A 142 -0.75 12.19 3.78
C ALA A 142 0.62 12.89 3.77
N VAL A 143 1.39 12.75 2.68
CA VAL A 143 2.68 13.46 2.53
C VAL A 143 2.48 14.97 2.39
N ALA A 144 1.47 15.40 1.63
CA ALA A 144 1.17 16.83 1.46
C ALA A 144 0.76 17.50 2.79
N GLU A 145 -0.03 16.81 3.61
CA GLU A 145 -0.47 17.28 4.94
C GLU A 145 0.69 17.26 5.97
N ALA A 146 1.57 16.28 5.85
CA ALA A 146 2.65 16.04 6.80
C ALA A 146 3.94 15.61 6.07
N PRO A 147 4.80 16.57 5.68
CA PRO A 147 5.99 16.28 4.88
C PRO A 147 6.94 15.23 5.48
N TYR A 148 7.04 15.15 6.82
CA TYR A 148 7.83 14.12 7.50
C TYR A 148 7.34 12.68 7.21
N TYR A 149 6.08 12.51 6.80
CA TYR A 149 5.52 11.20 6.46
C TYR A 149 6.23 10.57 5.26
N ARG A 150 6.81 11.41 4.38
CA ARG A 150 7.64 10.95 3.26
C ARG A 150 8.83 10.13 3.73
N GLU A 151 9.55 10.59 4.75
CA GLU A 151 10.70 9.88 5.31
C GLU A 151 10.29 8.52 5.88
N CYS A 152 9.13 8.45 6.55
CA CYS A 152 8.59 7.18 7.05
C CYS A 152 8.25 6.20 5.93
N LEU A 153 7.74 6.69 4.79
CA LEU A 153 7.46 5.86 3.62
C LEU A 153 8.75 5.37 2.98
N GLU A 154 9.74 6.24 2.82
CA GLU A 154 11.04 5.90 2.25
C GLU A 154 11.74 4.79 3.03
N GLU A 155 11.81 4.94 4.36
CA GLU A 155 12.37 3.91 5.23
C GLU A 155 11.59 2.59 5.15
N PHE A 156 10.25 2.65 5.09
CA PHE A 156 9.42 1.46 4.95
C PHE A 156 9.69 0.71 3.63
N VAL A 157 9.82 1.44 2.52
CA VAL A 157 10.02 0.89 1.19
C VAL A 157 11.33 0.13 1.06
N GLU A 158 12.38 0.55 1.77
CA GLU A 158 13.67 -0.15 1.79
C GLU A 158 13.61 -1.57 2.39
N ASP A 159 12.76 -1.78 3.40
CA ASP A 159 12.56 -3.11 4.00
C ASP A 159 11.13 -3.22 4.59
N PRO A 160 10.14 -3.49 3.71
CA PRO A 160 8.72 -3.45 4.08
C PRO A 160 8.29 -4.65 4.92
N LEU A 161 9.16 -5.66 5.06
CA LEU A 161 8.90 -6.87 5.84
C LEU A 161 9.52 -6.82 7.23
N SER A 162 10.21 -5.73 7.58
CA SER A 162 10.74 -5.48 8.93
C SER A 162 9.66 -4.95 9.87
N LEU A 163 9.54 -5.62 11.02
CA LEU A 163 8.61 -5.25 12.06
C LEU A 163 8.83 -3.81 12.55
N GLY A 164 10.10 -3.40 12.71
CA GLY A 164 10.44 -2.05 13.17
C GLY A 164 9.96 -0.98 12.19
N LYS A 165 10.16 -1.19 10.89
CA LYS A 165 9.74 -0.27 9.84
C LYS A 165 8.22 -0.21 9.68
N VAL A 166 7.54 -1.35 9.77
CA VAL A 166 6.06 -1.44 9.79
C VAL A 166 5.49 -0.64 10.98
N LEU A 167 6.02 -0.84 12.19
CA LEU A 167 5.55 -0.13 13.38
C LEU A 167 5.87 1.38 13.32
N LYS A 168 7.03 1.76 12.76
CA LYS A 168 7.36 3.17 12.52
C LYS A 168 6.37 3.82 11.56
N LEU A 169 6.05 3.18 10.43
CA LEU A 169 5.06 3.70 9.49
C LEU A 169 3.66 3.82 10.12
N ALA A 170 3.26 2.84 10.94
CA ALA A 170 2.00 2.91 11.69
C ALA A 170 1.98 4.12 12.65
N ASN A 171 3.07 4.38 13.38
CA ASN A 171 3.21 5.56 14.24
C ASN A 171 3.17 6.88 13.46
N CYS A 172 3.85 6.95 12.30
CA CYS A 172 3.80 8.14 11.45
C CYS A 172 2.37 8.40 10.96
N SER A 173 1.66 7.33 10.57
CA SER A 173 0.27 7.41 10.10
C SER A 173 -0.66 7.90 11.21
N LEU A 174 -0.49 7.38 12.44
CA LEU A 174 -1.23 7.88 13.60
C LEU A 174 -0.96 9.37 13.84
N SER A 175 0.29 9.79 13.73
CA SER A 175 0.67 11.20 13.92
C SER A 175 -0.01 12.13 12.91
N VAL A 176 -0.15 11.71 11.64
CA VAL A 176 -0.95 12.44 10.64
C VAL A 176 -2.41 12.50 11.07
N LEU A 177 -3.02 11.35 11.39
CA LEU A 177 -4.42 11.27 11.80
C LEU A 177 -4.71 12.06 13.09
N THR A 178 -3.73 12.20 13.99
CA THR A 178 -3.91 12.92 15.26
C THR A 178 -4.25 14.39 15.08
N ARG A 179 -3.85 15.00 13.97
CA ARG A 179 -4.20 16.39 13.60
C ARG A 179 -5.67 16.53 13.22
N HIS A 180 -6.27 15.45 12.73
CA HIS A 180 -7.69 15.37 12.36
C HIS A 180 -8.52 14.63 13.42
N ARG A 181 -8.28 14.95 14.69
CA ARG A 181 -8.90 14.28 15.85
C ARG A 181 -10.42 14.15 15.74
N ALA A 182 -11.11 15.18 15.27
CA ALA A 182 -12.57 15.16 15.14
C ALA A 182 -13.06 14.01 14.24
N ILE A 183 -12.36 13.76 13.12
CA ILE A 183 -12.67 12.65 12.21
C ILE A 183 -12.39 11.32 12.90
N TYR A 184 -11.26 11.23 13.61
CA TYR A 184 -10.90 10.02 14.34
C TYR A 184 -11.93 9.65 15.41
N ASP A 185 -12.38 10.61 16.22
CA ASP A 185 -13.35 10.38 17.29
C ASP A 185 -14.75 10.01 16.74
N ILE A 186 -15.07 10.39 15.50
CA ILE A 186 -16.29 9.94 14.79
C ILE A 186 -16.13 8.49 14.31
N LEU A 187 -15.00 8.16 13.69
CA LEU A 187 -14.77 6.86 13.05
C LEU A 187 -14.41 5.76 14.06
N PHE A 188 -13.81 6.11 15.18
CA PHE A 188 -13.26 5.18 16.16
C PHE A 188 -13.67 5.54 17.59
N ASN A 189 -13.92 4.53 18.42
CA ASN A 189 -14.37 4.74 19.81
C ASN A 189 -13.36 5.50 20.70
N LYS A 190 -12.06 5.41 20.41
CA LYS A 190 -11.01 6.09 21.16
C LYS A 190 -9.78 6.27 20.29
N LYS A 191 -9.24 7.50 20.27
CA LYS A 191 -7.93 7.80 19.68
C LYS A 191 -6.81 6.92 20.28
N PRO A 192 -5.98 6.25 19.45
CA PRO A 192 -4.78 5.56 19.88
C PRO A 192 -3.84 6.61 20.49
N GLY A 193 -3.41 6.38 21.73
CA GLY A 193 -2.40 7.22 22.38
C GLY A 193 -0.98 6.84 21.98
N SER A 194 -0.82 5.66 21.38
CA SER A 194 0.47 5.06 21.02
C SER A 194 0.35 4.12 19.81
N GLY A 195 1.48 3.76 19.20
CA GLY A 195 1.53 2.72 18.16
C GLY A 195 0.98 1.37 18.59
N LEU A 196 1.15 1.01 19.86
CA LEU A 196 0.59 -0.23 20.42
C LEU A 196 -0.94 -0.19 20.47
N ASP A 197 -1.54 0.98 20.68
CA ASP A 197 -3.00 1.13 20.63
C ASP A 197 -3.54 0.92 19.20
N ILE A 198 -2.75 1.18 18.15
CA ILE A 198 -3.13 0.89 16.76
C ILE A 198 -3.39 -0.61 16.57
N LEU A 199 -2.64 -1.49 17.26
CA LEU A 199 -2.84 -2.94 17.22
C LEU A 199 -4.24 -3.36 17.70
N ARG A 200 -4.88 -2.53 18.53
CA ARG A 200 -6.27 -2.78 18.98
C ARG A 200 -7.27 -2.60 17.84
N HIS A 201 -6.99 -1.67 16.94
CA HIS A 201 -7.85 -1.32 15.82
C HIS A 201 -7.51 -2.05 14.53
N SER A 202 -6.28 -2.55 14.38
CA SER A 202 -5.80 -3.25 13.20
C SER A 202 -5.60 -4.76 13.43
N PRO A 203 -6.55 -5.62 12.98
CA PRO A 203 -6.41 -7.06 13.12
C PRO A 203 -5.19 -7.61 12.38
N ILE A 204 -4.92 -7.10 11.18
CA ILE A 204 -3.78 -7.54 10.35
C ILE A 204 -2.45 -7.20 11.01
N LEU A 205 -2.29 -5.99 11.54
CA LEU A 205 -1.05 -5.56 12.18
C LEU A 205 -0.82 -6.35 13.48
N ARG A 206 -1.88 -6.63 14.25
CA ARG A 206 -1.79 -7.48 15.44
C ARG A 206 -1.32 -8.89 15.11
N ARG A 207 -1.88 -9.50 14.07
CA ARG A 207 -1.47 -10.82 13.59
C ARG A 207 0.00 -10.82 13.17
N TYR A 208 0.39 -9.85 12.33
CA TYR A 208 1.76 -9.71 11.86
C TYR A 208 2.77 -9.56 13.01
N VAL A 209 2.47 -8.72 14.02
CA VAL A 209 3.31 -8.57 15.21
C VAL A 209 3.41 -9.88 15.99
N SER A 210 2.29 -10.59 16.17
CA SER A 210 2.23 -11.84 16.93
C SER A 210 3.04 -12.94 16.26
N ASP A 211 2.92 -13.08 14.93
CA ASP A 211 3.67 -14.06 14.13
C ASP A 211 5.18 -13.81 14.25
N ARG A 212 5.63 -12.54 14.26
CA ARG A 212 7.05 -12.18 14.36
C ARG A 212 7.64 -12.26 15.77
N ILE A 213 6.83 -12.01 16.81
CA ILE A 213 7.28 -12.18 18.20
C ILE A 213 7.36 -13.66 18.56
N GLY A 214 6.42 -14.48 18.06
CA GLY A 214 6.43 -15.95 18.21
C GLY A 214 7.61 -16.65 17.51
N GLU A 215 8.25 -16.00 16.54
CA GLU A 215 9.48 -16.45 15.88
C GLU A 215 10.77 -16.12 16.66
N SER A 216 10.69 -15.50 17.85
CA SER A 216 11.88 -15.25 18.69
C SER A 216 12.47 -16.58 19.22
N PRO A 217 13.78 -16.83 19.06
CA PRO A 217 14.41 -18.08 19.47
C PRO A 217 14.59 -18.12 20.99
N THR A 218 13.57 -18.54 21.72
CA THR A 218 13.77 -19.00 23.10
C THR A 218 14.38 -20.40 23.08
N GLY A 219 15.71 -20.42 23.17
CA GLY A 219 16.41 -21.24 24.16
C GLY A 219 16.53 -22.74 23.85
N ASN A 220 17.50 -23.07 23.01
CA ASN A 220 18.27 -24.30 23.20
C ASN A 220 19.16 -24.10 24.46
N SER A 221 18.65 -24.41 25.65
CA SER A 221 19.50 -24.68 26.82
C SER A 221 18.74 -25.39 27.96
N ARG A 222 19.28 -26.56 28.32
CA ARG A 222 19.14 -27.33 29.58
C ARG A 222 17.88 -28.18 29.76
N ARG A 223 18.07 -29.50 29.60
CA ARG A 223 18.33 -30.39 30.75
C ARG A 223 19.21 -31.57 30.34
N GLY A 224 20.47 -31.53 30.79
CA GLY A 224 21.18 -32.74 31.16
C GLY A 224 20.80 -33.16 32.58
N GLU A 225 21.06 -34.44 32.87
CA GLU A 225 21.16 -35.09 34.18
C GLU A 225 19.84 -35.26 34.98
N LYS A 226 19.26 -36.46 34.90
CA LYS A 226 19.62 -37.61 35.76
C LYS A 226 19.28 -38.92 35.06
#